data_AF-A0A0W8DTZ9-F1
#
_entry.id   AF-A0A0W8DTZ9-F1
#
_cell.length_a   1.000
_cell.length_b   1.000
_cell.length_c   1.000
_cell.angle_alpha   90.00
_cell.angle_beta   90.00
_cell.angle_gamma   90.00
#
_symmetry.space_group_name_H-M   'P 1'
#
loop_
_entity.id
_entity.type
_entity.pdbx_description
1 polymer ?
#
loop_
_entity_poly.entity_id
_entity_poly.type
_entity_poly.pdbx_seq_one_letter_code
_entity_poly.pdbx_strand_id
1 'polypeptide(L)'
;MVVLGLSKTRREFLNATTKNQSTYIDLIAWSAFTIVVAIAGVKWTEVFDPMAAGSGIPEMKSIISYDHREDASEYLRARTLISKIGGLALALSSGLSLGKEGPFVHTSSIIAHRLMKHVKWFYRIYESDIMRRHVYNAACAVGVTCTFRAPIGGALFAIEVTSTVFVVSCSTSTEAVYMVHQDSVAAYHPMFPTNFEAESFRFAEILAFAVLAVFTGLLGAMYASVSTTFRQHWRAWTAKKSVVVVSWVLLIPLAAILCMPVGLGRLSFSETLTDLISDKPTLPDRWHADLSLSVYMVLPLAGLIRLVATTISTTLPIPAGDFVPTFIAGAAFVGYLVKFFV
;
A
#
# COMPACT_ATOMS: atom_id res chain seq x y z
N MET A 1 2.16 12.42 11.59
CA MET A 1 2.54 12.45 13.02
C MET A 1 2.05 11.22 13.79
N VAL A 2 0.75 10.87 13.75
CA VAL A 2 0.21 9.70 14.50
C VAL A 2 0.88 8.37 14.12
N VAL A 3 1.03 8.07 12.82
CA VAL A 3 1.71 6.85 12.33
C VAL A 3 3.17 6.79 12.79
N LEU A 4 3.86 7.93 12.76
CA LEU A 4 5.26 8.04 13.20
C LEU A 4 5.39 7.89 14.73
N GLY A 5 4.42 8.39 15.49
CA GLY A 5 4.34 8.22 16.93
C GLY A 5 4.15 6.76 17.30
N LEU A 6 3.13 6.11 16.74
CA LEU A 6 2.86 4.68 16.98
C LEU A 6 3.98 3.76 16.48
N SER A 7 4.65 4.09 15.36
CA SER A 7 5.81 3.32 14.91
C SER A 7 7.04 3.53 15.79
N LYS A 8 7.19 4.71 16.39
CA LYS A 8 8.20 4.97 17.42
C LYS A 8 7.88 4.18 18.69
N THR A 9 6.64 4.19 19.16
CA THR A 9 6.20 3.40 20.32
C THR A 9 6.40 1.90 20.08
N ARG A 10 6.11 1.39 18.88
CA ARG A 10 6.41 0.01 18.51
C ARG A 10 7.89 -0.31 18.66
N ARG A 11 8.77 0.54 18.12
CA ARG A 11 10.24 0.34 18.23
C ARG A 11 10.73 0.45 19.66
N GLU A 12 10.25 1.41 20.43
CA GLU A 12 10.59 1.58 21.85
C GLU A 12 10.13 0.37 22.68
N PHE A 13 8.92 -0.15 22.42
CA PHE A 13 8.39 -1.34 23.08
C PHE A 13 9.21 -2.59 22.77
N LEU A 14 9.54 -2.82 21.49
CA LEU A 14 10.37 -3.95 21.06
C LEU A 14 11.79 -3.83 21.63
N ASN A 15 12.41 -2.65 21.59
CA ASN A 15 13.75 -2.42 22.14
C ASN A 15 13.80 -2.62 23.67
N ALA A 16 12.70 -2.33 24.37
CA ALA A 16 12.60 -2.61 25.81
C ALA A 16 12.54 -4.11 26.12
N THR A 17 11.97 -4.92 25.21
CA THR A 17 11.89 -6.37 25.37
C THR A 17 13.19 -7.07 24.97
N THR A 18 13.88 -6.57 23.94
CA THR A 18 15.17 -7.12 23.46
C THR A 18 16.29 -7.05 24.51
N LYS A 19 16.19 -6.16 25.52
CA LYS A 19 17.13 -6.11 26.65
C LYS A 19 17.18 -7.42 27.46
N ASN A 20 16.14 -8.26 27.41
CA ASN A 20 16.08 -9.54 28.12
C ASN A 20 16.70 -10.73 27.35
N GLN A 21 17.36 -10.49 26.20
CA GLN A 21 18.13 -11.49 25.41
C GLN A 21 17.40 -12.77 24.94
N SER A 22 16.09 -12.91 25.15
CA SER A 22 15.33 -14.09 24.70
C SER A 22 14.50 -13.79 23.45
N THR A 23 14.89 -14.39 22.32
CA THR A 23 14.21 -14.25 21.01
C THR A 23 12.72 -14.57 21.06
N TYR A 24 12.30 -15.51 21.92
CA TYR A 24 10.90 -15.89 22.08
C TYR A 24 10.05 -14.77 22.70
N ILE A 25 10.62 -14.03 23.66
CA ILE A 25 9.92 -12.92 24.33
C ILE A 25 9.68 -11.79 23.31
N ASP A 26 10.68 -11.48 22.48
CA ASP A 26 10.57 -10.46 21.44
C ASP A 26 9.49 -10.82 20.39
N LEU A 27 9.39 -12.09 20.01
CA LEU A 27 8.35 -12.58 19.08
C LEU A 27 6.95 -12.51 19.68
N ILE A 28 6.80 -12.89 20.95
CA ILE A 28 5.52 -12.79 21.67
C ILE A 28 5.10 -11.33 21.82
N ALA A 29 6.02 -10.45 22.19
CA ALA A 29 5.77 -9.02 22.32
C ALA A 29 5.37 -8.39 20.97
N TRP A 30 6.09 -8.73 19.90
CA TRP A 30 5.80 -8.25 18.54
C TRP A 30 4.44 -8.71 18.04
N SER A 31 4.09 -9.98 18.23
CA SER A 31 2.81 -10.55 17.79
C SER A 31 1.65 -9.98 18.61
N ALA A 32 1.80 -9.85 19.92
CA ALA A 32 0.80 -9.21 20.79
C ALA A 32 0.54 -7.76 20.37
N PHE A 33 1.59 -6.98 20.12
CA PHE A 33 1.45 -5.59 19.64
C PHE A 33 0.71 -5.53 18.30
N THR A 34 1.11 -6.38 17.35
CA THR A 34 0.48 -6.46 16.03
C THR A 34 -1.02 -6.77 16.15
N ILE A 35 -1.37 -7.78 16.96
CA ILE A 35 -2.76 -8.21 17.16
C ILE A 35 -3.60 -7.10 17.79
N VAL A 36 -3.13 -6.51 18.89
CA VAL A 36 -3.88 -5.47 19.64
C VAL A 36 -4.13 -4.25 18.76
N VAL A 37 -3.11 -3.76 18.05
CA VAL A 37 -3.23 -2.56 17.22
C VAL A 37 -4.08 -2.83 15.97
N ALA A 38 -3.98 -4.03 15.37
CA ALA A 38 -4.83 -4.41 14.25
C ALA A 38 -6.32 -4.52 14.66
N ILE A 39 -6.60 -5.08 15.84
CA ILE A 39 -7.97 -5.13 16.39
C ILE A 39 -8.51 -3.71 16.64
N ALA A 40 -7.68 -2.82 17.19
CA ALA A 40 -8.05 -1.42 17.35
C ALA A 40 -8.38 -0.76 16.01
N GLY A 41 -7.64 -1.06 14.94
CA GLY A 41 -7.91 -0.58 13.58
C GLY A 41 -9.25 -1.08 13.01
N VAL A 42 -9.55 -2.37 13.20
CA VAL A 42 -10.86 -2.95 12.83
C VAL A 42 -11.99 -2.27 13.58
N LYS A 43 -11.87 -2.13 14.90
CA LYS A 43 -12.88 -1.49 15.74
C LYS A 43 -13.07 0.00 15.42
N TRP A 44 -11.99 0.71 15.15
CA TRP A 44 -12.06 2.10 14.69
C TRP A 44 -12.89 2.21 13.42
N THR A 45 -12.58 1.37 12.43
CA THR A 45 -13.26 1.41 11.13
C THR A 45 -14.75 1.04 11.25
N GLU A 46 -15.08 0.03 12.06
CA GLU A 46 -16.46 -0.37 12.35
C GLU A 46 -17.27 0.74 13.02
N VAL A 47 -16.72 1.37 14.07
CA VAL A 47 -17.43 2.38 14.88
C VAL A 47 -17.60 3.69 14.11
N PHE A 48 -16.54 4.16 13.44
CA PHE A 48 -16.57 5.42 12.73
C PHE A 48 -17.29 5.31 11.40
N ASP A 49 -16.87 4.45 10.48
CA ASP A 49 -17.57 4.28 9.20
C ASP A 49 -17.09 3.01 8.48
N PRO A 50 -17.93 1.96 8.38
CA PRO A 50 -17.58 0.75 7.66
C PRO A 50 -17.26 0.97 6.18
N MET A 51 -17.75 2.06 5.56
CA MET A 51 -17.43 2.41 4.17
C MET A 51 -15.96 2.77 3.97
N ALA A 52 -15.21 3.01 5.05
CA ALA A 52 -13.78 3.26 4.98
C ALA A 52 -12.95 1.97 4.71
N ALA A 53 -13.51 0.78 4.92
CA ALA A 53 -12.80 -0.47 4.70
C ALA A 53 -12.30 -0.62 3.25
N GLY A 54 -11.14 -1.25 3.07
CA GLY A 54 -10.53 -1.49 1.76
C GLY A 54 -9.79 -0.30 1.16
N SER A 55 -9.45 -0.43 -0.13
CA SER A 55 -8.60 0.51 -0.86
C SER A 55 -9.32 1.84 -1.12
N GLY A 56 -10.46 1.80 -1.82
CA GLY A 56 -11.15 3.00 -2.31
C GLY A 56 -10.83 3.38 -3.75
N ILE A 57 -9.79 2.77 -4.36
CA ILE A 57 -9.51 2.93 -5.80
C ILE A 57 -10.63 2.33 -6.66
N PRO A 58 -11.10 1.08 -6.44
CA PRO A 58 -12.17 0.50 -7.26
C PRO A 58 -13.45 1.33 -7.22
N GLU A 59 -13.82 1.84 -6.04
CA GLU A 59 -14.99 2.68 -5.82
C GLU A 59 -14.82 4.06 -6.48
N MET A 60 -13.62 4.65 -6.44
CA MET A 60 -13.37 5.87 -7.20
C MET A 60 -13.43 5.63 -8.70
N LYS A 61 -12.90 4.52 -9.19
CA LYS A 61 -13.00 4.13 -10.60
C LYS A 61 -14.46 4.00 -11.03
N SER A 62 -15.33 3.40 -10.21
CA SER A 62 -16.76 3.33 -10.52
C SER A 62 -17.41 4.71 -10.53
N ILE A 63 -17.10 5.58 -9.54
CA ILE A 63 -17.64 6.95 -9.49
C ILE A 63 -17.24 7.78 -10.71
N ILE A 64 -16.00 7.63 -11.20
CA ILE A 64 -15.47 8.39 -12.34
C ILE A 64 -15.97 7.84 -13.67
N SER A 65 -16.05 6.51 -13.80
CA SER A 65 -16.42 5.84 -15.05
C SER A 65 -17.93 5.90 -15.33
N TYR A 66 -18.74 6.19 -14.32
CA TYR A 66 -20.18 6.15 -14.47
C TYR A 66 -20.71 7.41 -15.16
N ASP A 67 -21.48 7.21 -16.23
CA ASP A 67 -21.87 8.30 -17.13
C ASP A 67 -23.01 9.18 -16.58
N HIS A 68 -23.84 8.63 -15.69
CA HIS A 68 -24.95 9.36 -15.08
C HIS A 68 -24.56 9.92 -13.71
N ARG A 69 -25.22 11.00 -13.28
CA ARG A 69 -24.98 11.61 -11.98
C ARG A 69 -25.57 10.76 -10.85
N GLU A 70 -24.80 9.81 -10.35
CA GLU A 70 -25.09 9.14 -9.09
C GLU A 70 -24.56 9.94 -7.90
N ASP A 71 -25.30 9.93 -6.79
CA ASP A 71 -24.89 10.66 -5.59
C ASP A 71 -23.80 9.89 -4.83
N ALA A 72 -22.54 10.18 -5.17
CA ALA A 72 -21.37 9.64 -4.46
C ALA A 72 -21.24 10.16 -3.01
N SER A 73 -22.19 10.96 -2.51
CA SER A 73 -22.11 11.58 -1.17
C SER A 73 -22.11 10.59 -0.02
N GLU A 74 -22.68 9.41 -0.20
CA GLU A 74 -22.66 8.38 0.85
C GLU A 74 -21.24 7.84 1.06
N TYR A 75 -20.50 7.60 -0.02
CA TYR A 75 -19.13 7.11 0.03
C TYR A 75 -18.12 8.23 0.31
N LEU A 76 -18.37 9.44 -0.20
CA LEU A 76 -17.48 10.60 -0.10
C LEU A 76 -17.84 11.57 1.05
N ARG A 77 -18.27 11.03 2.21
CA ARG A 77 -18.63 11.82 3.39
C ARG A 77 -17.45 12.08 4.33
N ALA A 78 -17.52 13.18 5.09
CA ALA A 78 -16.49 13.57 6.05
C ALA A 78 -16.27 12.52 7.17
N ARG A 79 -17.32 11.79 7.53
CA ARG A 79 -17.24 10.68 8.50
C ARG A 79 -16.33 9.56 7.99
N THR A 80 -16.44 9.21 6.71
CA THR A 80 -15.57 8.23 6.05
C THR A 80 -14.12 8.71 6.03
N LEU A 81 -13.86 10.00 5.82
CA LEU A 81 -12.51 10.57 5.87
C LEU A 81 -11.84 10.33 7.23
N ILE A 82 -12.54 10.63 8.32
CA ILE A 82 -12.02 10.44 9.69
C ILE A 82 -11.78 8.95 9.97
N SER A 83 -12.74 8.09 9.59
CA SER A 83 -12.60 6.63 9.70
C SER A 83 -11.39 6.12 8.92
N LYS A 84 -11.22 6.55 7.66
CA LYS A 84 -10.15 6.13 6.75
C LYS A 84 -8.78 6.53 7.28
N ILE A 85 -8.61 7.77 7.75
CA ILE A 85 -7.33 8.26 8.28
C ILE A 85 -6.93 7.53 9.56
N GLY A 86 -7.85 7.41 10.53
CA GLY A 86 -7.56 6.74 11.80
C GLY A 86 -7.37 5.24 11.65
N GLY A 87 -8.23 4.58 10.86
CA GLY A 87 -8.14 3.15 10.56
C GLY A 87 -6.86 2.80 9.80
N LEU A 88 -6.48 3.61 8.80
CA LEU A 88 -5.21 3.43 8.08
C LEU A 88 -4.01 3.62 9.00
N ALA A 89 -4.04 4.62 9.89
CA ALA A 89 -2.94 4.86 10.81
C ALA A 89 -2.70 3.65 11.72
N LEU A 90 -3.76 3.09 12.30
CA LEU A 90 -3.70 1.88 13.12
C LEU A 90 -3.28 0.66 12.29
N ALA A 91 -3.81 0.51 11.08
CA ALA A 91 -3.48 -0.60 10.18
C ALA A 91 -1.97 -0.61 9.83
N LEU A 92 -1.39 0.53 9.46
CA LEU A 92 0.05 0.65 9.17
C LEU A 92 0.91 0.47 10.42
N SER A 93 0.46 1.00 11.56
CA SER A 93 1.19 0.89 12.82
C SER A 93 1.22 -0.54 13.38
N SER A 94 0.19 -1.36 13.09
CA SER A 94 0.17 -2.77 13.50
C SER A 94 1.31 -3.58 12.87
N GLY A 95 1.85 -3.16 11.72
CA GLY A 95 2.90 -3.89 11.02
C GLY A 95 2.39 -5.02 10.14
N LEU A 96 1.08 -5.10 9.91
CA LEU A 96 0.52 -5.96 8.86
C LEU A 96 1.08 -5.57 7.49
N SER A 97 1.12 -6.54 6.58
CA SER A 97 1.58 -6.35 5.21
C SER A 97 0.53 -5.59 4.39
N LEU A 98 0.49 -4.27 4.54
CA LEU A 98 -0.50 -3.37 3.98
C LEU A 98 0.15 -2.13 3.34
N GLY A 99 -0.52 -1.59 2.33
CA GLY A 99 -0.17 -0.35 1.64
C GLY A 99 -1.10 0.81 2.01
N LYS A 100 -0.58 2.03 1.88
CA LYS A 100 -1.32 3.29 2.16
C LYS A 100 -1.92 3.96 0.92
N GLU A 101 -1.48 3.57 -0.27
CA GLU A 101 -1.80 4.26 -1.52
C GLU A 101 -3.30 4.39 -1.80
N GLY A 102 -4.01 3.27 -1.89
CA GLY A 102 -5.45 3.29 -2.17
C GLY A 102 -6.25 4.13 -1.18
N PRO A 103 -6.05 3.93 0.13
CA PRO A 103 -6.66 4.80 1.14
C PRO A 103 -6.33 6.29 0.96
N PHE A 104 -5.11 6.66 0.56
CA PHE A 104 -4.74 8.06 0.27
C PHE A 104 -5.41 8.62 -0.99
N VAL A 105 -5.60 7.81 -2.02
CA VAL A 105 -6.41 8.16 -3.21
C VAL A 105 -7.85 8.44 -2.81
N HIS A 106 -8.41 7.62 -1.92
CA HIS A 106 -9.76 7.86 -1.43
C HIS A 106 -9.86 9.11 -0.55
N THR A 107 -8.94 9.33 0.41
CA THR A 107 -9.01 10.50 1.30
C THR A 107 -8.89 11.81 0.52
N SER A 108 -7.99 11.89 -0.45
CA SER A 108 -7.85 13.05 -1.34
C SER A 108 -9.14 13.30 -2.15
N SER A 109 -9.75 12.24 -2.68
CA SER A 109 -11.04 12.32 -3.39
C SER A 109 -12.20 12.78 -2.50
N ILE A 110 -12.26 12.32 -1.24
CA ILE A 110 -13.26 12.80 -0.26
C ILE A 110 -13.06 14.30 -0.02
N ILE A 111 -11.83 14.76 0.20
CA ILE A 111 -11.54 16.18 0.45
C ILE A 111 -12.01 17.01 -0.76
N ALA A 112 -11.63 16.61 -1.98
CA ALA A 112 -12.04 17.29 -3.20
C ALA A 112 -13.57 17.34 -3.36
N HIS A 113 -14.25 16.21 -3.13
CA HIS A 113 -15.72 16.14 -3.16
C HIS A 113 -16.37 17.12 -2.17
N ARG A 114 -15.88 17.13 -0.93
CA ARG A 114 -16.43 18.00 0.13
C ARG A 114 -16.19 19.48 -0.17
N LEU A 115 -15.02 19.83 -0.70
CA LEU A 115 -14.73 21.19 -1.14
C LEU A 115 -15.69 21.62 -2.25
N MET A 116 -15.83 20.82 -3.30
CA MET A 116 -16.74 21.11 -4.41
C MET A 116 -18.20 21.25 -3.94
N LYS A 117 -18.68 20.37 -3.05
CA LYS A 117 -20.09 20.33 -2.65
C LYS A 117 -20.47 21.39 -1.60
N HIS A 118 -19.57 21.73 -0.67
CA HIS A 118 -19.91 22.57 0.50
C HIS A 118 -19.32 23.98 0.48
N VAL A 119 -18.30 24.23 -0.35
CA VAL A 119 -17.72 25.57 -0.49
C VAL A 119 -18.38 26.27 -1.67
N LYS A 120 -19.12 27.35 -1.41
CA LYS A 120 -19.90 28.08 -2.44
C LYS A 120 -19.09 28.46 -3.68
N TRP A 121 -17.82 28.82 -3.50
CA TRP A 121 -16.94 29.22 -4.60
C TRP A 121 -16.63 28.08 -5.58
N PHE A 122 -16.63 26.83 -5.11
CA PHE A 122 -16.35 25.63 -5.92
C PHE A 122 -17.62 24.89 -6.38
N TYR A 123 -18.82 25.34 -5.97
CA TYR A 123 -20.07 24.65 -6.27
C TYR A 123 -20.36 24.53 -7.78
N ARG A 124 -19.93 25.52 -8.58
CA ARG A 124 -20.02 25.48 -10.05
C ARG A 124 -19.31 24.27 -10.66
N ILE A 125 -18.23 23.82 -10.03
CA ILE A 125 -17.48 22.62 -10.45
C ILE A 125 -18.29 21.36 -10.14
N TYR A 126 -18.98 21.34 -8.99
CA TYR A 126 -19.82 20.21 -8.58
C TYR A 126 -21.04 20.01 -9.49
N GLU A 127 -21.60 21.10 -10.04
CA GLU A 127 -22.74 21.05 -10.95
C GLU A 127 -22.38 20.49 -12.33
N SER A 128 -21.17 20.77 -12.82
CA SER A 128 -20.68 20.26 -14.09
C SER A 128 -20.10 18.85 -13.96
N ASP A 129 -20.74 17.86 -14.58
CA ASP A 129 -20.28 16.47 -14.54
C ASP A 129 -18.85 16.30 -15.08
N ILE A 130 -18.53 17.00 -16.17
CA ILE A 130 -17.20 16.98 -16.79
C ILE A 130 -16.16 17.53 -15.81
N MET A 131 -16.35 18.76 -15.29
CA MET A 131 -15.39 19.40 -14.39
C MET A 131 -15.22 18.61 -13.09
N ARG A 132 -16.30 18.08 -12.54
CA ARG A 132 -16.28 17.23 -11.35
C ARG A 132 -15.44 15.96 -11.56
N ARG A 133 -15.59 15.27 -12.70
CA ARG A 133 -14.76 14.11 -13.06
C ARG A 133 -13.28 14.50 -13.17
N HIS A 134 -12.97 15.64 -13.77
CA HIS A 134 -11.58 16.14 -13.83
C HIS A 134 -11.00 16.39 -12.44
N VAL A 135 -11.76 17.00 -11.53
CA VAL A 135 -11.29 17.23 -10.16
C VAL A 135 -11.11 15.91 -9.40
N TYR A 136 -11.96 14.90 -9.61
CA TYR A 136 -11.73 13.57 -9.02
C TYR A 136 -10.47 12.89 -9.56
N ASN A 137 -10.22 12.95 -10.87
CA ASN A 137 -8.98 12.42 -11.46
C ASN A 137 -7.74 13.14 -10.92
N ALA A 138 -7.80 14.47 -10.81
CA ALA A 138 -6.73 15.25 -10.20
C ALA A 138 -6.53 14.88 -8.72
N ALA A 139 -7.61 14.70 -7.96
CA ALA A 139 -7.54 14.25 -6.58
C ALA A 139 -6.88 12.87 -6.45
N CYS A 140 -7.22 11.92 -7.33
CA CYS A 140 -6.59 10.61 -7.37
C CYS A 140 -5.08 10.73 -7.65
N ALA A 141 -4.67 11.54 -8.63
CA ALA A 141 -3.26 11.80 -8.93
C ALA A 141 -2.50 12.40 -7.73
N VAL A 142 -3.13 13.36 -7.03
CA VAL A 142 -2.56 13.95 -5.80
C VAL A 142 -2.40 12.89 -4.71
N GLY A 143 -3.40 12.03 -4.50
CA GLY A 143 -3.32 10.95 -3.50
C GLY A 143 -2.14 9.99 -3.72
N VAL A 144 -1.90 9.58 -4.97
CA VAL A 144 -0.75 8.74 -5.35
C VAL A 144 0.57 9.50 -5.21
N THR A 145 0.60 10.74 -5.69
CA THR A 145 1.79 11.62 -5.60
C THR A 145 2.23 11.83 -4.17
N CYS A 146 1.30 12.13 -3.26
CA CYS A 146 1.58 12.26 -1.82
C CYS A 146 2.06 10.95 -1.18
N THR A 147 1.68 9.81 -1.76
CA THR A 147 2.08 8.49 -1.25
C THR A 147 3.54 8.18 -1.56
N PHE A 148 3.97 8.44 -2.80
CA PHE A 148 5.27 8.01 -3.33
C PHE A 148 6.29 9.13 -3.56
N ARG A 149 5.91 10.41 -3.41
CA ARG A 149 6.73 11.59 -3.79
C ARG A 149 7.17 11.53 -5.25
N ALA A 150 6.24 11.12 -6.13
CA ALA A 150 6.47 10.96 -7.55
C ALA A 150 5.31 11.61 -8.35
N PRO A 151 5.38 12.91 -8.67
CA PRO A 151 4.27 13.64 -9.28
C PRO A 151 3.91 13.16 -10.69
N ILE A 152 4.93 12.91 -11.52
CA ILE A 152 4.72 12.41 -12.89
C ILE A 152 4.15 10.99 -12.86
N GLY A 153 4.73 10.11 -12.04
CA GLY A 153 4.24 8.74 -11.85
C GLY A 153 2.81 8.69 -11.29
N GLY A 154 2.50 9.55 -10.32
CA GLY A 154 1.15 9.65 -9.75
C GLY A 154 0.10 10.15 -10.74
N ALA A 155 0.46 11.10 -11.62
CA ALA A 155 -0.40 11.54 -12.70
C ALA A 155 -0.68 10.44 -13.71
N LEU A 156 0.36 9.74 -14.19
CA LEU A 156 0.21 8.62 -15.13
C LEU A 156 -0.60 7.48 -14.52
N PHE A 157 -0.36 7.14 -13.26
CA PHE A 157 -1.13 6.12 -12.55
C PHE A 157 -2.62 6.49 -12.47
N ALA A 158 -2.96 7.74 -12.16
CA ALA A 158 -4.36 8.17 -12.13
C ALA A 158 -5.03 8.12 -13.51
N ILE A 159 -4.29 8.45 -14.57
CA ILE A 159 -4.79 8.32 -15.95
C ILE A 159 -5.09 6.84 -16.26
N GLU A 160 -4.16 5.94 -15.96
CA GLU A 160 -4.26 4.51 -16.30
C GLU A 160 -5.31 3.77 -15.46
N VAL A 161 -5.39 4.05 -14.16
CA VAL A 161 -6.18 3.24 -13.22
C VAL A 161 -7.60 3.75 -13.07
N THR A 162 -7.82 5.07 -13.01
CA THR A 162 -9.13 5.65 -12.65
C THR A 162 -9.92 6.24 -13.82
N SER A 163 -9.27 6.57 -14.95
CA SER A 163 -9.91 7.28 -16.06
C SER A 163 -10.23 6.38 -17.24
N THR A 164 -11.46 6.40 -17.75
CA THR A 164 -11.82 5.84 -19.07
C THR A 164 -11.64 6.88 -20.19
N VAL A 165 -11.84 8.16 -19.87
CA VAL A 165 -11.61 9.31 -20.74
C VAL A 165 -10.86 10.37 -19.94
N PHE A 166 -9.68 10.78 -20.41
CA PHE A 166 -8.88 11.82 -19.78
C PHE A 166 -8.67 12.97 -20.77
N VAL A 167 -9.22 14.14 -20.46
CA VAL A 167 -8.91 15.37 -21.22
C VAL A 167 -7.61 15.93 -20.64
N VAL A 168 -6.54 15.89 -21.44
CA VAL A 168 -5.26 16.49 -21.09
C VAL A 168 -5.41 18.01 -21.19
N SER A 169 -5.75 18.67 -20.09
CA SER A 169 -5.62 20.13 -19.98
C SER A 169 -4.18 20.47 -19.60
N CYS A 170 -3.56 21.42 -20.30
CA CYS A 170 -2.17 21.85 -20.09
C CYS A 170 -1.82 22.22 -18.63
N SER A 171 -2.81 22.54 -17.79
CA SER A 171 -2.62 22.90 -16.38
C SER A 171 -2.03 21.76 -15.53
N THR A 172 -2.41 20.49 -15.75
CA THR A 172 -1.93 19.36 -14.92
C THR A 172 -0.43 19.09 -15.10
N SER A 173 0.11 19.33 -16.29
CA SER A 173 1.55 19.28 -16.55
C SER A 173 2.31 20.41 -15.87
N THR A 174 1.74 21.62 -15.82
CA THR A 174 2.41 22.80 -15.25
C THR A 174 2.51 22.72 -13.73
N GLU A 175 1.46 22.28 -13.03
CA GLU A 175 1.51 22.08 -11.57
C GLU A 175 2.45 20.93 -11.16
N ALA A 176 2.49 19.84 -11.92
CA ALA A 176 3.43 18.75 -11.70
C ALA A 176 4.88 19.21 -11.85
N VAL A 177 5.15 20.07 -12.86
CA VAL A 177 6.46 20.70 -13.08
C VAL A 177 6.78 21.74 -11.99
N TYR A 178 5.79 22.51 -11.53
CA TYR A 178 5.96 23.50 -10.47
C TYR A 178 6.30 22.85 -9.12
N MET A 179 5.67 21.74 -8.77
CA MET A 179 6.02 20.95 -7.58
C MET A 179 7.43 20.34 -7.65
N VAL A 180 7.95 20.10 -8.86
CA VAL A 180 9.33 19.64 -9.09
C VAL A 180 10.34 20.78 -8.97
N HIS A 181 9.92 22.05 -9.05
CA HIS A 181 10.81 23.23 -9.02
C HIS A 181 10.92 23.92 -7.64
N GLN A 182 10.22 23.44 -6.60
CA GLN A 182 10.34 24.00 -5.24
C GLN A 182 11.23 23.12 -4.34
N ASP A 183 12.44 23.60 -4.05
CA ASP A 183 13.42 22.96 -3.15
C ASP A 183 12.92 22.75 -1.71
N SER A 184 11.93 23.53 -1.27
CA SER A 184 11.38 23.48 0.09
C SER A 184 10.30 22.41 0.27
N VAL A 185 9.82 21.79 -0.82
CA VAL A 185 8.77 20.77 -0.75
C VAL A 185 9.44 19.41 -0.69
N ALA A 186 9.13 18.62 0.34
CA ALA A 186 9.61 17.24 0.44
C ALA A 186 9.33 16.42 -0.84
N ALA A 187 8.39 16.79 -1.69
CA ALA A 187 8.17 16.14 -2.98
C ALA A 187 9.40 16.15 -3.93
N TYR A 188 10.38 17.05 -3.75
CA TYR A 188 11.56 17.15 -4.63
C TYR A 188 12.56 15.99 -4.46
N HIS A 189 12.82 15.57 -3.22
CA HIS A 189 13.72 14.44 -2.99
C HIS A 189 12.97 13.10 -3.15
N PRO A 190 13.49 12.16 -3.96
CA PRO A 190 12.89 10.84 -4.10
C PRO A 190 12.81 10.19 -2.72
N MET A 191 11.72 9.46 -2.47
CA MET A 191 11.52 8.78 -1.20
C MET A 191 12.64 7.78 -0.89
N PHE A 192 13.22 7.19 -1.93
CA PHE A 192 14.30 6.23 -1.88
C PHE A 192 15.37 6.60 -2.92
N PRO A 193 16.37 7.42 -2.55
CA PRO A 193 17.43 7.78 -3.47
C PRO A 193 18.29 6.55 -3.77
N THR A 194 18.59 6.34 -5.04
CA THR A 194 19.52 5.31 -5.52
C THR A 194 20.63 5.99 -6.32
N ASN A 195 21.84 5.46 -6.22
CA ASN A 195 23.00 5.98 -6.93
C ASN A 195 23.56 4.88 -7.84
N PHE A 196 22.83 4.61 -8.92
CA PHE A 196 23.28 3.66 -9.94
C PHE A 196 24.09 4.40 -11.00
N GLU A 197 25.23 3.84 -11.39
CA GLU A 197 25.98 4.35 -12.54
C GLU A 197 25.18 4.08 -13.82
N ALA A 198 25.10 5.09 -14.69
CA ALA A 198 24.36 5.01 -15.94
C ALA A 198 25.16 4.22 -16.98
N GLU A 199 25.17 2.89 -16.86
CA GLU A 199 25.76 2.00 -17.85
C GLU A 199 24.72 1.55 -18.89
N SER A 200 25.20 1.30 -20.12
CA SER A 200 24.35 0.77 -21.18
C SER A 200 24.14 -0.73 -21.03
N PHE A 201 22.88 -1.17 -21.02
CA PHE A 201 22.54 -2.59 -20.96
C PHE A 201 22.94 -3.33 -22.23
N ARG A 202 23.46 -4.54 -22.07
CA ARG A 202 23.78 -5.45 -23.18
C ARG A 202 22.51 -6.06 -23.75
N PHE A 203 22.54 -6.47 -25.02
CA PHE A 203 21.38 -7.12 -25.65
C PHE A 203 20.89 -8.38 -24.89
N ALA A 204 21.82 -9.17 -24.35
CA ALA A 204 21.49 -10.34 -23.53
C ALA A 204 20.72 -9.97 -22.24
N GLU A 205 21.06 -8.84 -21.61
CA GLU A 205 20.37 -8.34 -20.42
C GLU A 205 18.96 -7.85 -20.76
N ILE A 206 18.80 -7.16 -21.89
CA ILE A 206 17.47 -6.75 -22.39
C ILE A 206 16.58 -7.97 -22.62
N LEU A 207 17.10 -9.04 -23.22
CA LEU A 207 16.35 -10.28 -23.41
C LEU A 207 16.00 -10.93 -22.05
N ALA A 208 16.93 -10.91 -21.09
CA ALA A 208 16.66 -11.39 -19.74
C ALA A 208 15.56 -10.57 -19.05
N PHE A 209 15.54 -9.24 -19.21
CA PHE A 209 14.47 -8.38 -18.71
C PHE A 209 13.12 -8.69 -19.35
N ALA A 210 13.09 -9.03 -20.65
CA ALA A 210 11.85 -9.43 -21.33
C ALA A 210 11.29 -10.75 -20.75
N VAL A 211 12.15 -11.75 -20.53
CA VAL A 211 11.76 -13.02 -19.89
C VAL A 211 11.26 -12.78 -18.47
N LEU A 212 11.95 -11.93 -17.71
CA LEU A 212 11.55 -11.52 -16.37
C LEU A 212 10.19 -10.83 -16.35
N ALA A 213 9.90 -9.97 -17.33
CA ALA A 213 8.62 -9.28 -17.47
C ALA A 213 7.47 -10.28 -17.71
N VAL A 214 7.69 -11.30 -18.57
CA VAL A 214 6.69 -12.36 -18.78
C VAL A 214 6.45 -13.14 -17.49
N PHE A 215 7.51 -13.55 -16.80
CA PHE A 215 7.40 -14.31 -15.55
C PHE A 215 6.68 -13.53 -14.44
N THR A 216 7.06 -12.27 -14.22
CA THR A 216 6.44 -11.40 -13.20
C THR A 216 4.99 -11.05 -13.57
N GLY A 217 4.66 -10.90 -14.86
CA GLY A 217 3.30 -10.72 -15.34
C GLY A 217 2.40 -11.93 -15.06
N LEU A 218 2.89 -13.15 -15.32
CA LEU A 218 2.17 -14.38 -15.00
C LEU A 218 1.97 -14.57 -13.48
N LEU A 219 3.00 -14.29 -12.68
CA LEU A 219 2.89 -14.31 -11.22
C LEU A 219 1.88 -13.28 -10.71
N GLY A 220 1.86 -12.07 -11.29
CA GLY A 220 0.89 -11.04 -10.97
C GLY A 220 -0.55 -11.46 -11.28
N ALA A 221 -0.78 -12.04 -12.45
CA ALA A 221 -2.08 -12.58 -12.85
C ALA A 221 -2.55 -13.71 -11.91
N MET A 222 -1.65 -14.63 -11.56
CA MET A 222 -1.93 -15.69 -10.59
C MET A 222 -2.28 -15.11 -9.21
N TYR A 223 -1.50 -14.16 -8.70
CA TYR A 223 -1.76 -13.49 -7.43
C TYR A 223 -3.12 -12.78 -7.43
N ALA A 224 -3.44 -12.04 -8.49
CA ALA A 224 -4.73 -11.37 -8.63
C ALA A 224 -5.89 -12.37 -8.60
N SER A 225 -5.79 -13.47 -9.35
CA SER A 225 -6.81 -14.53 -9.37
C SER A 225 -6.98 -15.21 -8.01
N VAL A 226 -5.88 -15.60 -7.35
CA VAL A 226 -5.93 -16.28 -6.05
C VAL A 226 -6.45 -15.35 -4.95
N SER A 227 -5.96 -14.11 -4.89
CA SER A 227 -6.34 -13.15 -3.85
C SER A 227 -7.81 -12.71 -3.99
N THR A 228 -8.30 -12.51 -5.21
CA THR A 228 -9.71 -12.20 -5.47
C THR A 228 -10.62 -13.38 -5.12
N THR A 229 -10.26 -14.58 -5.58
CA THR A 229 -11.00 -15.82 -5.27
C THR A 229 -11.07 -16.05 -3.77
N PHE A 230 -9.94 -15.94 -3.06
CA PHE A 230 -9.89 -16.06 -1.60
C PHE A 230 -10.82 -15.05 -0.91
N ARG A 231 -10.76 -13.78 -1.32
CA ARG A 231 -11.56 -12.70 -0.73
C ARG A 231 -13.06 -12.91 -0.96
N GLN A 232 -13.46 -13.41 -2.13
CA GLN A 232 -14.86 -13.72 -2.45
C GLN A 232 -15.38 -14.88 -1.60
N HIS A 233 -14.65 -16.00 -1.56
CA HIS A 233 -15.01 -17.16 -0.72
C HIS A 233 -15.05 -16.79 0.76
N TRP A 234 -14.09 -16.00 1.23
CA TRP A 234 -14.05 -15.52 2.60
C TRP A 234 -15.26 -14.65 2.94
N ARG A 235 -15.63 -13.70 2.07
CA ARG A 235 -16.82 -12.85 2.26
C ARG A 235 -18.10 -13.68 2.27
N ALA A 236 -18.23 -14.67 1.39
CA ALA A 236 -19.38 -15.58 1.37
C ALA A 236 -19.49 -16.39 2.67
N TRP A 237 -18.37 -16.93 3.17
CA TRP A 237 -18.33 -17.71 4.41
C TRP A 237 -18.58 -16.86 5.67
N THR A 238 -18.15 -15.60 5.67
CA THR A 238 -18.32 -14.67 6.79
C THR A 238 -19.66 -13.92 6.79
N ALA A 239 -20.51 -14.07 5.76
CA ALA A 239 -21.74 -13.30 5.61
C ALA A 239 -22.72 -13.39 6.79
N LYS A 240 -22.78 -14.54 7.48
CA LYS A 240 -23.66 -14.76 8.65
C LYS A 240 -22.95 -14.59 10.00
N LYS A 241 -21.67 -14.21 10.00
CA LYS A 241 -20.83 -14.12 11.21
C LYS A 241 -20.46 -12.66 11.45
N SER A 242 -20.18 -12.30 12.70
CA SER A 242 -19.61 -10.98 12.96
C SER A 242 -18.22 -10.92 12.34
N VAL A 243 -18.07 -10.11 11.29
CA VAL A 243 -16.81 -9.95 10.53
C VAL A 243 -15.65 -9.58 11.46
N VAL A 244 -15.94 -8.82 12.51
CA VAL A 244 -14.99 -8.43 13.54
C VAL A 244 -14.57 -9.62 14.38
N VAL A 245 -15.54 -10.45 14.78
CA VAL A 245 -15.30 -11.66 15.58
C VAL A 245 -14.59 -12.76 14.77
N VAL A 246 -14.68 -12.73 13.45
CA VAL A 246 -13.88 -13.63 12.62
C VAL A 246 -12.47 -13.06 12.39
N SER A 247 -12.37 -11.75 12.19
CA SER A 247 -11.09 -11.07 11.90
C SER A 247 -10.09 -11.19 13.06
N TRP A 248 -10.50 -10.93 14.30
CA TRP A 248 -9.64 -11.02 15.49
C TRP A 248 -9.20 -12.46 15.85
N VAL A 249 -10.02 -13.48 15.61
CA VAL A 249 -9.72 -14.87 16.02
C VAL A 249 -8.93 -15.62 14.94
N LEU A 250 -9.14 -15.31 13.66
CA LEU A 250 -8.54 -16.06 12.56
C LEU A 250 -7.53 -15.25 11.76
N LEU A 251 -7.96 -14.18 11.09
CA LEU A 251 -7.13 -13.50 10.10
C LEU A 251 -5.95 -12.74 10.73
N ILE A 252 -6.18 -12.02 11.83
CA ILE A 252 -5.14 -11.21 12.47
C ILE A 252 -4.03 -12.11 13.08
N PRO A 253 -4.36 -13.17 13.87
CA PRO A 253 -3.35 -14.10 14.36
C PRO A 253 -2.63 -14.84 13.23
N LEU A 254 -3.34 -15.27 12.19
CA LEU A 254 -2.74 -15.95 11.04
C LEU A 254 -1.77 -15.05 10.29
N ALA A 255 -2.14 -13.78 10.05
CA ALA A 255 -1.26 -12.80 9.42
C ALA A 255 -0.02 -12.53 10.29
N ALA A 256 -0.19 -12.41 11.61
CA ALA A 256 0.92 -12.24 12.53
C ALA A 256 1.88 -13.44 12.48
N ILE A 257 1.34 -14.67 12.51
CA ILE A 257 2.12 -15.92 12.43
C ILE A 257 2.93 -16.00 11.14
N LEU A 258 2.31 -15.69 10.00
CA LEU A 258 2.98 -15.71 8.70
C LEU A 258 4.12 -14.68 8.60
N CYS A 259 4.02 -13.57 9.33
CA CYS A 259 5.07 -12.56 9.39
C CYS A 259 6.19 -12.88 10.40
N MET A 260 6.04 -13.89 11.27
CA MET A 260 7.07 -14.26 12.26
C MET A 260 8.33 -14.93 11.69
N PRO A 261 8.24 -15.97 10.83
CA PRO A 261 9.39 -16.82 10.52
C PRO A 261 10.45 -16.16 9.64
N VAL A 262 10.09 -15.11 8.89
CA VAL A 262 11.03 -14.45 7.99
C VAL A 262 11.22 -13.01 8.45
N GLY A 263 12.46 -12.59 8.71
CA GLY A 263 12.81 -11.21 9.08
C GLY A 263 12.17 -10.15 8.17
N LEU A 264 11.91 -10.49 6.90
CA LEU A 264 11.17 -9.67 5.93
C LEU A 264 9.75 -9.28 6.37
N GLY A 265 9.05 -10.15 7.10
CA GLY A 265 7.72 -9.87 7.65
C GLY A 265 7.75 -8.91 8.84
N ARG A 266 8.90 -8.80 9.52
CA ARG A 266 9.12 -7.92 10.67
C ARG A 266 9.69 -6.56 10.30
N LEU A 267 10.42 -6.47 9.17
CA LEU A 267 10.98 -5.23 8.65
C LEU A 267 9.91 -4.28 8.12
N SER A 268 10.16 -2.98 8.32
CA SER A 268 9.33 -1.93 7.73
C SER A 268 9.48 -1.95 6.21
N PHE A 269 8.40 -1.56 5.49
CA PHE A 269 8.43 -1.35 4.04
C PHE A 269 9.67 -0.56 3.58
N SER A 270 9.96 0.54 4.29
CA SER A 270 11.06 1.43 3.94
C SER A 270 12.41 0.73 4.05
N GLU A 271 12.59 -0.13 5.05
CA GLU A 271 13.85 -0.84 5.30
C GLU A 271 14.05 -1.95 4.27
N THR A 272 13.01 -2.76 4.03
CA THR A 272 13.07 -3.84 3.03
C THR A 272 13.37 -3.31 1.65
N LEU A 273 12.70 -2.23 1.23
CA LEU A 273 12.90 -1.66 -0.09
C LEU A 273 14.28 -1.02 -0.22
N THR A 274 14.75 -0.29 0.81
CA THR A 274 16.12 0.29 0.81
C THR A 274 17.19 -0.79 0.70
N ASP A 275 17.01 -1.93 1.36
CA ASP A 275 17.94 -3.06 1.26
C ASP A 275 17.96 -3.67 -0.15
N LEU A 276 16.77 -3.86 -0.75
CA LEU A 276 16.63 -4.49 -2.05
C LEU A 276 17.12 -3.62 -3.22
N ILE A 277 17.06 -2.29 -3.09
CA ILE A 277 17.55 -1.35 -4.10
C ILE A 277 18.95 -0.82 -3.80
N SER A 278 19.60 -1.32 -2.74
CA SER A 278 20.95 -0.86 -2.41
C SER A 278 21.94 -1.21 -3.52
N ASP A 279 22.95 -0.38 -3.67
CA ASP A 279 24.11 -0.55 -4.55
C ASP A 279 25.05 -1.68 -4.10
N LYS A 280 24.85 -2.20 -2.88
CA LYS A 280 25.73 -3.23 -2.30
C LYS A 280 25.46 -4.60 -2.91
N PRO A 281 26.52 -5.37 -3.22
CA PRO A 281 26.37 -6.70 -3.83
C PRO A 281 25.73 -7.72 -2.87
N THR A 282 25.89 -7.55 -1.56
CA THR A 282 25.35 -8.45 -0.53
C THR A 282 24.19 -7.82 0.23
N LEU A 283 23.22 -8.66 0.61
CA LEU A 283 22.16 -8.23 1.52
C LEU A 283 22.70 -8.18 2.95
N PRO A 284 22.17 -7.30 3.82
CA PRO A 284 22.62 -7.21 5.20
C PRO A 284 22.29 -8.49 6.01
N ASP A 285 23.11 -8.79 7.02
CA ASP A 285 23.07 -10.04 7.82
C ASP A 285 21.68 -10.37 8.41
N ARG A 286 20.85 -9.35 8.64
CA ARG A 286 19.45 -9.50 9.08
C ARG A 286 18.59 -10.36 8.14
N TRP A 287 18.97 -10.52 6.88
CA TRP A 287 18.30 -11.39 5.90
C TRP A 287 18.70 -12.87 6.04
N HIS A 288 19.80 -13.14 6.74
CA HIS A 288 20.36 -14.48 6.98
C HIS A 288 20.06 -15.01 8.39
N ALA A 289 19.54 -14.15 9.28
CA ALA A 289 19.52 -14.41 10.72
C ALA A 289 18.47 -15.44 11.19
N ASP A 290 17.38 -15.64 10.45
CA ASP A 290 16.23 -16.43 10.95
C ASP A 290 16.11 -17.83 10.33
N LEU A 291 16.52 -18.01 9.08
CA LEU A 291 16.57 -19.30 8.41
C LEU A 291 17.99 -19.55 7.94
N SER A 292 18.59 -20.66 8.34
CA SER A 292 19.90 -21.17 7.86
C SER A 292 19.86 -21.60 6.37
N LEU A 293 19.03 -20.95 5.57
CA LEU A 293 18.88 -21.14 4.14
C LEU A 293 19.76 -20.15 3.38
N SER A 294 20.12 -20.51 2.15
CA SER A 294 20.77 -19.58 1.24
C SER A 294 19.85 -18.40 0.93
N VAL A 295 20.43 -17.21 0.70
CA VAL A 295 19.71 -15.99 0.28
C VAL A 295 18.83 -16.25 -0.94
N TYR A 296 19.34 -17.08 -1.83
CA TYR A 296 18.66 -17.57 -3.03
C TYR A 296 17.32 -18.27 -2.74
N MET A 297 17.20 -18.98 -1.62
CA MET A 297 15.94 -19.60 -1.21
C MET A 297 15.10 -18.68 -0.33
N VAL A 298 15.73 -17.82 0.48
CA VAL A 298 15.04 -16.91 1.40
C VAL A 298 14.26 -15.83 0.65
N LEU A 299 14.83 -15.21 -0.39
CA LEU A 299 14.18 -14.15 -1.16
C LEU A 299 12.82 -14.55 -1.78
N PRO A 300 12.73 -15.61 -2.60
CA PRO A 300 11.45 -16.01 -3.20
C PRO A 300 10.46 -16.52 -2.14
N LEU A 301 10.93 -17.23 -1.11
CA LEU A 301 10.08 -17.66 0.00
C LEU A 301 9.50 -16.46 0.76
N ALA A 302 10.32 -15.45 1.03
CA ALA A 302 9.90 -14.21 1.69
C ALA A 302 8.88 -13.44 0.85
N GLY A 303 9.11 -13.34 -0.47
CA GLY A 303 8.17 -12.76 -1.42
C GLY A 303 6.81 -13.48 -1.39
N LEU A 304 6.82 -14.81 -1.45
CA LEU A 304 5.60 -15.63 -1.41
C LEU A 304 4.84 -15.48 -0.09
N ILE A 305 5.53 -15.59 1.05
CA ILE A 305 4.94 -15.39 2.37
C ILE A 305 4.32 -14.00 2.47
N ARG A 306 4.98 -12.97 1.93
CA ARG A 306 4.46 -11.60 1.93
C ARG A 306 3.21 -11.46 1.08
N LEU A 307 3.12 -12.11 -0.09
CA LEU A 307 1.89 -12.12 -0.91
C LEU A 307 0.72 -12.80 -0.17
N VAL A 308 0.97 -13.92 0.50
CA VAL A 308 -0.06 -14.62 1.30
C VAL A 308 -0.50 -13.76 2.48
N ALA A 309 0.44 -13.21 3.24
CA ALA A 309 0.16 -12.31 4.36
C ALA A 309 -0.61 -11.05 3.92
N THR A 310 -0.30 -10.49 2.74
CA THR A 310 -1.00 -9.35 2.15
C THR A 310 -2.42 -9.71 1.75
N THR A 311 -2.64 -10.90 1.16
CA THR A 311 -3.98 -11.40 0.81
C THR A 311 -4.87 -11.51 2.05
N ILE A 312 -4.34 -12.05 3.14
CA ILE A 312 -5.05 -12.17 4.42
C ILE A 312 -5.30 -10.78 5.02
N SER A 313 -4.26 -9.93 5.08
CA SER A 313 -4.34 -8.61 5.71
C SER A 313 -5.31 -7.68 4.99
N THR A 314 -5.32 -7.68 3.66
CA THR A 314 -6.24 -6.84 2.87
C THR A 314 -7.69 -7.33 2.96
N THR A 315 -7.92 -8.58 3.36
CA THR A 315 -9.26 -9.15 3.54
C THR A 315 -9.92 -8.67 4.83
N LEU A 316 -9.14 -8.14 5.77
CA LEU A 316 -9.64 -7.50 6.98
C LEU A 316 -10.50 -6.26 6.64
N PRO A 317 -11.53 -5.96 7.46
CA PRO A 317 -12.38 -4.77 7.28
C PRO A 317 -11.68 -3.49 7.79
N ILE A 318 -10.50 -3.18 7.25
CA ILE A 318 -9.69 -2.01 7.58
C ILE A 318 -9.31 -1.25 6.29
N PRO A 319 -9.00 0.05 6.37
CA PRO A 319 -8.48 0.80 5.23
C PRO A 319 -7.09 0.28 4.86
N ALA A 320 -6.98 -0.28 3.66
CA ALA A 320 -5.78 -0.99 3.22
C ALA A 320 -5.64 -0.98 1.70
N GLY A 321 -4.41 -0.81 1.21
CA GLY A 321 -4.00 -1.13 -0.15
C GLY A 321 -3.05 -2.34 -0.19
N ASP A 322 -2.81 -2.88 -1.38
CA ASP A 322 -1.97 -4.06 -1.63
C ASP A 322 -0.78 -3.77 -2.58
N PHE A 323 -0.75 -2.61 -3.23
CA PHE A 323 0.31 -2.21 -4.16
C PHE A 323 1.71 -2.26 -3.55
N VAL A 324 1.91 -1.63 -2.38
CA VAL A 324 3.22 -1.57 -1.74
C VAL A 324 3.78 -2.96 -1.36
N PRO A 325 3.00 -3.84 -0.71
CA PRO A 325 3.45 -5.20 -0.44
C PRO A 325 3.72 -6.05 -1.68
N THR A 326 2.91 -5.91 -2.73
CA THR A 326 3.11 -6.63 -4.01
C THR A 326 4.35 -6.12 -4.74
N PHE A 327 4.62 -4.82 -4.68
CA PHE A 327 5.86 -4.21 -5.18
C PHE A 327 7.10 -4.80 -4.50
N ILE A 328 7.10 -4.91 -3.16
CA ILE A 328 8.21 -5.57 -2.44
C ILE A 328 8.35 -7.03 -2.85
N ALA A 329 7.26 -7.78 -2.94
CA ALA A 329 7.31 -9.18 -3.32
C ALA A 329 7.93 -9.33 -4.73
N GLY A 330 7.52 -8.50 -5.68
CA GLY A 330 8.12 -8.42 -7.01
C GLY A 330 9.62 -8.13 -6.94
N ALA A 331 10.04 -7.12 -6.18
CA ALA A 331 11.46 -6.80 -5.98
C ALA A 331 12.25 -7.96 -5.36
N ALA A 332 11.66 -8.74 -4.44
CA ALA A 332 12.30 -9.92 -3.86
C ALA A 332 12.45 -11.06 -4.89
N PHE A 333 11.44 -11.32 -5.73
CA PHE A 333 11.52 -12.32 -6.80
C PHE A 333 12.52 -11.92 -7.90
N VAL A 334 12.53 -10.64 -8.28
CA VAL A 334 13.47 -10.10 -9.28
C VAL A 334 14.90 -10.10 -8.73
N GLY A 335 15.10 -9.65 -7.49
CA GLY A 335 16.41 -9.65 -6.84
C GLY A 335 17.04 -11.04 -6.71
N TYR A 336 16.21 -12.09 -6.57
CA TYR A 336 16.67 -13.48 -6.67
C TYR A 336 17.20 -13.82 -8.07
N LEU A 337 16.45 -13.47 -9.13
CA LEU A 337 16.80 -13.84 -10.50
C LEU A 337 18.01 -13.05 -11.02
N VAL A 338 18.08 -11.74 -10.77
CA VAL A 338 19.18 -10.89 -11.25
C VAL A 338 20.51 -11.32 -10.64
N LYS A 339 20.56 -11.66 -9.34
CA LYS A 339 21.78 -12.17 -8.68
C LYS A 339 22.16 -13.60 -9.10
N PHE A 340 21.28 -14.30 -9.82
CA PHE A 340 21.54 -15.65 -10.34
C PHE A 340 22.09 -15.62 -11.76
N PHE A 341 21.74 -14.59 -12.55
CA PHE A 341 22.13 -14.45 -13.96
C PHE A 341 23.31 -13.48 -14.22
N VAL A 342 23.70 -12.69 -13.22
CA VAL A 342 24.87 -11.80 -13.22
C VAL A 342 25.90 -12.35 -12.25
#